data_AF-A0A356TJ53-F1
#
_entry.id   AF-A0A356TJ53-F1
#
_cell.length_a   1.000
_cell.length_b   1.000
_cell.length_c   1.000
_cell.angle_alpha   90.00
_cell.angle_beta   90.00
_cell.angle_gamma   90.00
#
_symmetry.space_group_name_H-M   'P 1'
#
loop_
_entity.id
_entity.type
_entity.pdbx_description
1 polymer ?
#
loop_
_entity_poly.entity_id
_entity_poly.type
_entity_poly.pdbx_seq_one_letter_code
_entity_poly.pdbx_strand_id
1 'polypeptide(L)'
;MVAQARLVIGGSASNFGRTALRGGFMPDPFTTQINSGGNIDVRSLSLSPGCAGFATAQPDYIVDYNNAASFLRFYFTPNGSGDTTLVINDAQGNWHCNDDSFGGLNPTVDINNPPSGQYDVWVGSYRANENVRGTLHVTELRSRHP
;
A
#
# COMPACT_ATOMS: atom_id res chain seq x y z
N MET A 1 15.33 -10.44 25.00
CA MET A 1 15.13 -10.52 23.54
C MET A 1 14.20 -9.39 23.15
N VAL A 2 14.65 -8.39 22.40
CA VAL A 2 13.77 -7.35 21.86
C VAL A 2 13.06 -8.00 20.68
N ALA A 3 11.74 -8.16 20.74
CA ALA A 3 10.98 -8.60 19.58
C ALA A 3 11.25 -7.59 18.46
N GLN A 4 11.84 -8.04 17.34
CA GLN A 4 11.95 -7.19 16.17
C GLN A 4 10.53 -6.81 15.76
N ALA A 5 10.25 -5.51 15.69
CA ALA A 5 8.98 -5.03 15.17
C ALA A 5 8.86 -5.52 13.72
N ARG A 6 7.71 -6.09 13.35
CA ARG A 6 7.46 -6.65 12.02
C ARG A 6 6.12 -6.16 11.50
N LEU A 7 5.98 -6.13 10.18
CA LEU A 7 4.68 -5.97 9.53
C LEU A 7 3.85 -7.25 9.72
N VAL A 8 2.57 -7.08 10.00
CA VAL A 8 1.61 -8.18 10.21
C VAL A 8 0.87 -8.44 8.89
N ILE A 9 1.01 -9.64 8.34
CA ILE A 9 0.34 -10.07 7.10
C ILE A 9 -0.77 -11.09 7.38
N GLY A 10 -1.76 -11.19 6.50
CA GLY A 10 -2.80 -12.22 6.52
C GLY A 10 -3.79 -12.13 7.70
N GLY A 11 -3.85 -10.98 8.38
CA GLY A 11 -4.79 -10.72 9.47
C GLY A 11 -6.15 -10.21 8.99
N SER A 12 -7.09 -10.01 9.92
CA SER A 12 -8.40 -9.41 9.61
C SER A 12 -8.53 -7.94 10.05
N ALA A 13 -7.50 -7.39 10.70
CA ALA A 13 -7.50 -6.04 11.26
C ALA A 13 -6.57 -5.12 10.49
N SER A 14 -7.01 -3.87 10.33
CA SER A 14 -6.32 -2.80 9.60
C SER A 14 -6.65 -1.46 10.26
N ASN A 15 -5.80 -0.44 10.10
CA ASN A 15 -6.01 0.85 10.75
C ASN A 15 -7.20 1.63 10.18
N PHE A 16 -7.47 1.49 8.87
CA PHE A 16 -8.48 2.29 8.17
C PHE A 16 -9.58 1.46 7.49
N GLY A 17 -9.47 0.14 7.54
CA GLY A 17 -10.54 -0.78 7.15
C GLY A 17 -10.17 -1.72 6.03
N ARG A 18 -11.19 -2.41 5.54
CA ARG A 18 -11.08 -3.48 4.57
C ARG A 18 -12.18 -3.35 3.53
N THR A 19 -11.89 -3.72 2.29
CA THR A 19 -12.88 -3.80 1.22
C THR A 19 -12.71 -5.08 0.41
N ALA A 20 -13.80 -5.53 -0.22
CA ALA A 20 -13.77 -6.61 -1.19
C ALA A 20 -13.92 -6.03 -2.60
N LEU A 21 -12.91 -6.24 -3.45
CA LEU A 21 -12.92 -5.84 -4.85
C LEU A 21 -12.94 -7.09 -5.74
N ARG A 22 -13.54 -6.96 -6.91
CA ARG A 22 -13.54 -8.00 -7.94
C ARG A 22 -13.07 -7.42 -9.26
N GLY A 23 -12.53 -8.24 -10.16
CA GLY A 23 -12.23 -7.81 -11.53
C GLY A 23 -13.37 -7.01 -12.15
N GLY A 24 -13.07 -5.83 -12.68
CA GLY A 24 -14.05 -4.88 -13.23
C GLY A 24 -14.87 -4.13 -12.18
N PHE A 25 -14.33 -3.94 -10.96
CA PHE A 25 -15.03 -3.23 -9.89
C PHE A 25 -15.40 -1.80 -10.28
N MET A 26 -16.50 -1.29 -9.71
CA MET A 26 -16.92 0.11 -9.83
C MET A 26 -17.33 0.63 -8.44
N PRO A 27 -17.05 1.91 -8.11
CA PRO A 27 -16.28 2.87 -8.93
C PRO A 27 -14.79 2.47 -9.06
N ASP A 28 -14.19 2.77 -10.21
CA ASP A 28 -12.75 2.65 -10.47
C ASP A 28 -12.18 4.06 -10.80
N PRO A 29 -11.29 4.63 -9.97
CA PRO A 29 -10.63 4.01 -8.81
C PRO A 29 -11.54 3.83 -7.59
N PHE A 30 -11.30 2.75 -6.85
CA PHE A 30 -11.71 2.65 -5.45
C PHE A 30 -10.82 3.57 -4.63
N THR A 31 -11.40 4.33 -3.70
CA THR A 31 -10.65 5.29 -2.88
C THR A 31 -10.99 5.20 -1.41
N THR A 32 -9.98 5.46 -0.56
CA THR A 32 -10.16 5.57 0.89
C THR A 32 -9.14 6.55 1.48
N GLN A 33 -9.51 7.22 2.58
CA GLN A 33 -8.61 8.14 3.27
C GLN A 33 -7.68 7.38 4.22
N ILE A 34 -6.38 7.67 4.13
CA ILE A 34 -5.35 7.09 4.98
C ILE A 34 -4.53 8.21 5.63
N ASN A 35 -4.07 7.97 6.85
CA ASN A 35 -3.01 8.75 7.49
C ASN A 35 -1.75 7.89 7.55
N SER A 36 -0.74 8.26 6.76
CA SER A 36 0.48 7.48 6.58
C SER A 36 1.39 7.49 7.81
N GLY A 37 2.40 6.62 7.81
CA GLY A 37 3.52 6.67 8.76
C GLY A 37 3.47 5.58 9.82
N GLY A 38 4.44 5.61 10.74
CA GLY A 38 4.52 4.70 11.88
C GLY A 38 5.92 4.67 12.48
N ASN A 39 6.19 3.66 13.31
CA ASN A 39 7.43 3.57 14.07
C ASN A 39 8.37 2.45 13.60
N ILE A 40 7.99 1.68 12.59
CA ILE A 40 8.80 0.59 12.04
C ILE A 40 9.52 1.11 10.80
N ASP A 41 10.86 1.10 10.83
CA ASP A 41 11.67 1.35 9.63
C ASP A 41 11.60 0.14 8.70
N VAL A 42 10.89 0.29 7.59
CA VAL A 42 10.66 -0.80 6.63
C VAL A 42 11.96 -1.26 5.97
N ARG A 43 12.94 -0.35 5.77
CA ARG A 43 14.23 -0.71 5.16
C ARG A 43 14.96 -1.78 5.99
N SER A 44 14.85 -1.68 7.31
CA SER A 44 15.49 -2.60 8.25
C SER A 44 14.95 -4.03 8.16
N LEU A 45 13.75 -4.22 7.61
CA LEU A 45 13.08 -5.51 7.49
C LEU A 45 13.54 -6.34 6.28
N SER A 46 14.28 -5.74 5.34
CA SER A 46 14.82 -6.44 4.16
C SER A 46 13.79 -7.25 3.35
N LEU A 47 12.56 -6.72 3.20
CA LEU A 47 11.43 -7.42 2.57
C LEU A 47 11.60 -7.61 1.06
N SER A 48 11.97 -6.55 0.36
CA SER A 48 12.23 -6.49 -1.07
C SER A 48 13.05 -5.23 -1.39
N PRO A 49 13.83 -5.18 -2.48
CA PRO A 49 14.48 -3.94 -2.91
C PRO A 49 13.47 -2.80 -3.08
N GLY A 50 13.83 -1.60 -2.63
CA GLY A 50 12.97 -0.41 -2.76
C GLY A 50 11.92 -0.24 -1.65
N CYS A 51 11.80 -1.18 -0.72
CA CYS A 51 10.98 -0.96 0.48
C CYS A 51 11.64 0.05 1.40
N ALA A 52 10.97 1.18 1.60
CA ALA A 52 11.46 2.31 2.38
C ALA A 52 10.35 2.91 3.24
N GLY A 53 10.74 3.91 4.04
CA GLY A 53 9.83 4.65 4.89
C GLY A 53 9.52 3.98 6.23
N PHE A 54 8.53 4.54 6.90
CA PHE A 54 8.10 4.20 8.24
C PHE A 54 6.62 3.83 8.23
N ALA A 55 6.30 2.67 8.76
CA ALA A 55 4.95 2.13 8.78
C ALA A 55 4.56 1.62 10.18
N THR A 56 3.28 1.38 10.40
CA THR A 56 2.81 0.68 11.60
C THR A 56 2.93 -0.84 11.42
N ALA A 57 2.86 -1.60 12.52
CA ALA A 57 2.87 -3.07 12.44
C ALA A 57 1.65 -3.62 11.71
N GLN A 58 0.47 -3.05 11.97
CA GLN A 58 -0.79 -3.45 11.35
C GLN A 58 -0.92 -2.78 9.97
N PRO A 59 -1.48 -3.44 8.93
CA PRO A 59 -1.73 -2.78 7.66
C PRO A 59 -2.67 -1.59 7.83
N ASP A 60 -2.48 -0.59 6.99
CA ASP A 60 -3.37 0.56 6.95
C ASP A 60 -4.70 0.20 6.30
N TYR A 61 -4.65 -0.61 5.24
CA TYR A 61 -5.84 -1.06 4.54
C TYR A 61 -5.68 -2.51 4.08
N ILE A 62 -6.80 -3.23 4.04
CA ILE A 62 -6.84 -4.58 3.47
C ILE A 62 -7.75 -4.58 2.24
N VAL A 63 -7.28 -5.18 1.14
CA VAL A 63 -8.08 -5.38 -0.07
C VAL A 63 -8.22 -6.88 -0.34
N ASP A 64 -9.44 -7.39 -0.31
CA ASP A 64 -9.76 -8.73 -0.79
C ASP A 64 -10.08 -8.68 -2.28
N TYR A 65 -9.11 -9.01 -3.10
CA TYR A 65 -9.25 -8.94 -4.54
C TYR A 65 -9.53 -10.32 -5.13
N ASN A 66 -10.67 -10.48 -5.81
CA ASN A 66 -11.11 -11.75 -6.38
C ASN A 66 -11.44 -11.61 -7.87
N ASN A 67 -11.48 -12.72 -8.61
CA ASN A 67 -11.74 -12.68 -10.07
C ASN A 67 -10.82 -11.68 -10.78
N ALA A 68 -9.52 -11.75 -10.49
CA ALA A 68 -8.54 -10.73 -10.85
C ALA A 68 -8.52 -10.37 -12.34
N ALA A 69 -8.44 -9.07 -12.65
CA ALA A 69 -8.08 -8.55 -13.96
C ALA A 69 -6.59 -8.77 -14.26
N SER A 70 -6.14 -8.42 -15.46
CA SER A 70 -4.73 -8.56 -15.86
C SER A 70 -3.80 -7.52 -15.21
N PHE A 71 -4.34 -6.50 -14.55
CA PHE A 71 -3.60 -5.40 -13.96
C PHE A 71 -4.33 -4.84 -12.75
N LEU A 72 -3.57 -4.53 -11.70
CA LEU A 72 -4.03 -3.79 -10.53
C LEU A 72 -2.95 -2.80 -10.12
N ARG A 73 -3.35 -1.55 -9.87
CA ARG A 73 -2.48 -0.49 -9.38
C ARG A 73 -2.98 0.02 -8.04
N PHE A 74 -2.03 0.25 -7.15
CA PHE A 74 -2.20 1.01 -5.93
C PHE A 74 -1.38 2.28 -6.04
N TYR A 75 -1.96 3.42 -5.69
CA TYR A 75 -1.20 4.66 -5.57
C TYR A 75 -1.75 5.54 -4.47
N PHE A 76 -0.90 6.41 -3.92
CA PHE A 76 -1.31 7.33 -2.85
C PHE A 76 -1.09 8.78 -3.28
N THR A 77 -2.10 9.62 -3.01
CA THR A 77 -2.03 11.06 -3.28
C THR A 77 -2.19 11.81 -1.96
N PRO A 78 -1.13 12.49 -1.47
CA PRO A 78 -1.19 13.37 -0.31
C PRO A 78 -2.20 14.51 -0.50
N ASN A 79 -2.90 14.91 0.57
CA ASN A 79 -3.79 16.08 0.54
C ASN A 79 -3.03 17.43 0.53
N GLY A 80 -1.70 17.38 0.66
CA GLY A 80 -0.82 18.55 0.72
C GLY A 80 0.61 18.15 0.37
N SER A 81 1.60 18.85 0.91
CA SER A 81 3.00 18.43 0.79
C SER A 81 3.31 17.25 1.69
N GLY A 82 3.95 16.22 1.16
CA GLY A 82 4.46 15.10 1.94
C GLY A 82 5.07 14.05 1.03
N ASP A 83 6.05 13.33 1.56
CA ASP A 83 6.74 12.23 0.90
C ASP A 83 6.30 10.93 1.56
N THR A 84 5.71 10.04 0.76
CA THR A 84 5.04 8.83 1.24
C THR A 84 5.52 7.63 0.48
N THR A 85 5.40 6.47 1.10
CA THR A 85 5.82 5.20 0.52
C THR A 85 4.64 4.24 0.50
N LEU A 86 4.63 3.32 -0.45
CA LEU A 86 3.73 2.17 -0.48
C LEU A 86 4.51 0.90 -0.25
N VAL A 87 3.97 0.06 0.63
CA VAL A 87 4.45 -1.29 0.89
C VAL A 87 3.23 -2.20 0.87
N ILE A 88 3.27 -3.24 0.04
CA ILE A 88 2.13 -4.14 -0.18
C ILE A 88 2.62 -5.58 -0.09
N ASN A 89 1.95 -6.39 0.72
CA ASN A 89 2.05 -7.84 0.64
C ASN A 89 0.87 -8.37 -0.17
N ASP A 90 1.14 -9.10 -1.25
CA ASP A 90 0.07 -9.68 -2.08
C ASP A 90 -0.44 -11.02 -1.53
N ALA A 91 -1.48 -11.56 -2.16
CA ALA A 91 -2.13 -12.80 -1.75
C ALA A 91 -1.22 -14.05 -1.80
N GLN A 92 -0.06 -13.97 -2.45
CA GLN A 92 0.95 -15.04 -2.50
C GLN A 92 2.12 -14.78 -1.55
N GLY A 93 2.09 -13.68 -0.80
CA GLY A 93 3.14 -13.29 0.14
C GLY A 93 4.29 -12.51 -0.51
N ASN A 94 4.18 -12.09 -1.77
CA ASN A 94 5.21 -11.26 -2.40
C ASN A 94 5.11 -9.82 -1.90
N TRP A 95 6.27 -9.18 -1.73
CA TRP A 95 6.38 -7.79 -1.31
C TRP A 95 6.59 -6.85 -2.51
N HIS A 96 5.73 -5.85 -2.61
CA HIS A 96 5.79 -4.80 -3.62
C HIS A 96 5.94 -3.45 -2.93
N CYS A 97 6.93 -2.66 -3.35
CA CYS A 97 7.26 -1.39 -2.69
C CYS A 97 7.59 -0.30 -3.70
N ASN A 98 7.21 0.92 -3.38
CA ASN A 98 7.60 2.11 -4.15
C ASN A 98 7.51 3.37 -3.27
N ASP A 99 8.42 4.32 -3.44
CA ASP A 99 8.41 5.65 -2.82
C ASP A 99 8.04 6.72 -3.86
N ASP A 100 8.75 6.75 -4.98
CA ASP A 100 8.58 7.75 -6.04
C ASP A 100 8.15 7.12 -7.36
N SER A 101 7.22 7.77 -8.05
CA SER A 101 6.74 7.35 -9.36
C SER A 101 6.32 8.52 -10.23
N PHE A 102 6.25 8.31 -11.55
CA PHE A 102 5.81 9.31 -12.54
C PHE A 102 6.54 10.68 -12.48
N GLY A 103 7.77 10.70 -11.97
CA GLY A 103 8.58 11.91 -11.84
C GLY A 103 8.20 12.82 -10.66
N GLY A 104 7.37 12.32 -9.74
CA GLY A 104 7.00 12.99 -8.49
C GLY A 104 7.26 12.14 -7.25
N LEU A 105 6.84 12.64 -6.09
CA LEU A 105 7.05 12.04 -4.76
C LEU A 105 5.90 11.13 -4.29
N ASN A 106 5.02 10.76 -5.22
CA ASN A 106 3.85 9.95 -4.90
C ASN A 106 4.15 8.50 -5.26
N PRO A 107 3.90 7.55 -4.35
CA PRO A 107 4.21 6.16 -4.59
C PRO A 107 3.14 5.51 -5.47
N THR A 108 3.58 4.63 -6.37
CA THR A 108 2.72 3.76 -7.18
C THR A 108 3.28 2.33 -7.20
N VAL A 109 2.41 1.36 -6.93
CA VAL A 109 2.68 -0.06 -7.08
C VAL A 109 1.80 -0.65 -8.18
N ASP A 110 2.45 -1.18 -9.22
CA ASP A 110 1.82 -1.86 -10.35
C ASP A 110 2.01 -3.36 -10.23
N ILE A 111 0.90 -4.12 -10.26
CA ILE A 111 0.91 -5.57 -10.20
C ILE A 111 0.27 -6.10 -11.48
N ASN A 112 1.07 -6.75 -12.32
CA ASN A 112 0.57 -7.45 -13.51
C ASN A 112 0.17 -8.88 -13.13
N ASN A 113 -0.95 -9.35 -13.69
CA ASN A 113 -1.56 -10.64 -13.32
C ASN A 113 -1.69 -10.84 -11.80
N PRO A 114 -2.32 -9.89 -11.09
CA PRO A 114 -2.46 -9.90 -9.63
C PRO A 114 -3.10 -11.21 -9.12
N PRO A 115 -2.49 -11.92 -8.15
CA PRO A 115 -3.11 -13.10 -7.57
C PRO A 115 -4.41 -12.75 -6.83
N SER A 116 -5.44 -13.60 -6.97
CA SER A 116 -6.65 -13.42 -6.16
C SER A 116 -6.37 -13.74 -4.69
N GLY A 117 -6.92 -12.91 -3.79
CA GLY A 117 -6.85 -13.08 -2.34
C GLY A 117 -6.64 -11.75 -1.63
N GLN A 118 -6.06 -11.82 -0.44
CA GLN A 118 -5.86 -10.67 0.43
C GLN A 118 -4.60 -9.90 0.06
N TYR A 119 -4.70 -8.58 0.04
CA TYR A 119 -3.58 -7.65 -0.06
C TYR A 119 -3.52 -6.82 1.22
N ASP A 120 -2.38 -6.87 1.90
CA ASP A 120 -2.10 -6.03 3.07
C ASP A 120 -1.33 -4.79 2.60
N VAL A 121 -1.91 -3.61 2.82
CA VAL A 121 -1.41 -2.34 2.27
C VAL A 121 -0.99 -1.41 3.41
N TRP A 122 0.25 -0.95 3.35
CA TRP A 122 0.78 0.11 4.21
C TRP A 122 1.07 1.35 3.38
N VAL A 123 0.62 2.50 3.88
CA VAL A 123 1.04 3.81 3.39
C VAL A 123 2.03 4.36 4.42
N GLY A 124 3.32 4.27 4.12
CA GLY A 124 4.36 4.78 5.00
C GLY A 124 4.64 6.27 4.79
N SER A 125 5.30 6.89 5.77
CA SER A 125 5.97 8.18 5.60
C SER A 125 7.44 7.93 5.21
N TYR A 126 8.02 8.74 4.32
CA TYR A 126 9.43 8.53 3.96
C TYR A 126 10.39 8.76 5.16
N ARG A 127 10.04 9.73 6.02
CA ARG A 127 10.78 10.11 7.23
C ARG A 127 10.11 9.60 8.50
N ALA A 128 10.92 9.42 9.54
CA ALA A 128 10.45 9.03 10.86
C ALA A 128 9.63 10.14 11.52
N ASN A 129 8.62 9.76 12.31
CA ASN A 129 7.76 10.68 13.06
C ASN A 129 7.01 11.71 12.18
N GLU A 130 6.78 11.38 10.91
CA GLU A 130 5.92 12.14 10.02
C GLU A 130 4.63 11.36 9.75
N ASN A 131 3.54 12.08 9.57
CA ASN A 131 2.25 11.54 9.17
C ASN A 131 1.67 12.42 8.07
N VAL A 132 1.33 11.82 6.93
CA VAL A 132 0.76 12.53 5.79
C VAL A 132 -0.65 11.99 5.55
N ARG A 133 -1.64 12.88 5.60
CA ARG A 133 -3.02 12.53 5.23
C ARG A 133 -3.17 12.59 3.72
N GLY A 134 -3.87 11.63 3.16
CA GLY A 134 -4.13 11.57 1.73
C GLY A 134 -5.12 10.48 1.38
N THR A 135 -5.17 10.18 0.09
CA THR A 135 -6.10 9.21 -0.47
C THR A 135 -5.32 8.05 -1.06
N LEU A 136 -5.65 6.83 -0.62
CA LEU A 136 -5.24 5.61 -1.29
C LEU A 136 -6.22 5.33 -2.43
N HIS A 137 -5.67 5.04 -3.60
CA HIS A 137 -6.40 4.70 -4.81
C HIS A 137 -6.06 3.28 -5.25
N VAL A 138 -7.07 2.51 -5.65
CA VAL A 138 -6.94 1.18 -6.23
C VAL A 138 -7.66 1.16 -7.58
N THR A 139 -6.97 0.77 -8.65
CA THR A 139 -7.49 0.89 -10.02
C THR A 139 -7.02 -0.23 -10.94
N GLU A 140 -7.86 -0.61 -11.91
CA GLU A 140 -7.49 -1.50 -13.02
C GLU A 140 -7.11 -0.70 -14.29
N LEU A 141 -7.18 0.63 -14.23
CA LEU A 141 -6.95 1.53 -15.36
C LEU A 141 -5.52 2.10 -15.34
N ARG A 142 -4.69 1.69 -16.30
CA ARG A 142 -3.31 2.21 -16.45
C ARG A 142 -3.22 3.72 -16.64
N SER A 143 -4.28 4.35 -17.17
CA SER A 143 -4.40 5.79 -17.35
C SER A 143 -4.64 6.56 -16.05
N ARG A 144 -4.95 5.88 -14.94
CA ARG A 144 -5.07 6.47 -13.61
C ARG A 144 -3.75 6.32 -12.86
N HIS A 145 -3.16 7.44 -12.50
CA HIS A 145 -1.91 7.53 -11.74
C HIS A 145 -1.96 8.81 -10.88
N PRO A 146 -1.05 8.96 -9.90
CA PRO A 146 -0.90 10.20 -9.14
C PRO A 146 -0.67 11.44 -10.00
#